data_AF-A0A9D1N8Y2-F1
#
_entry.id   AF-A0A9D1N8Y2-F1
#
_cell.length_a   1.000
_cell.length_b   1.000
_cell.length_c   1.000
_cell.angle_alpha   90.00
_cell.angle_beta   90.00
_cell.angle_gamma   90.00
#
_symmetry.space_group_name_H-M   'P 1'
#
loop_
_entity.id
_entity.type
_entity.pdbx_description
1 polymer ?
#
loop_
_entity_poly.entity_id
_entity_poly.type
_entity_poly.pdbx_seq_one_letter_code
_entity_poly.pdbx_strand_id
1 'polypeptide(L)'
;VSASDIGEALNGGSGFADRTYSVDELLGLEYRLTTGSDYWQQDEEGNWYEVTERSDQREIDFVEGVNSEGEPNSVTVKVVGVVRPRQGTQVTSINGAIGYTSELTEYLSSRAEDSPAVKALRASYAESRTDLLGNKIESEEEFNEIIVSMGVADLENPVAINLYASSFDGKAGIERFIADYNASVGEYSGQVIKYTDNLGMVMEFVDGMATTVTGVLVGFAAISLIVSSIMIAIIIYTSVLERRKEIGVLRALGARKRDIGNVFIAESAMIGFASGVMGVLFALIVFMPLNLLIEHFLSVGGLIVIEWWHAVMMIAISVVLAVLAGFIPSRIAAKKEPVTCLRDE
;
A
#
# COMPACT_ATOMS: atom_id res chain seq x y z
N VAL A 1 -11.35 -36.01 5.26
CA VAL A 1 -9.96 -35.79 4.81
C VAL A 1 -9.18 -37.01 5.24
N SER A 2 -8.62 -37.78 4.30
CA SER A 2 -7.67 -38.85 4.65
C SER A 2 -6.26 -38.26 4.72
N ALA A 3 -5.38 -38.86 5.52
CA ALA A 3 -3.97 -38.47 5.62
C ALA A 3 -3.26 -38.42 4.25
N SER A 4 -3.70 -39.27 3.30
CA SER A 4 -3.25 -39.29 1.89
C SER A 4 -3.39 -37.95 1.18
N ASP A 5 -4.48 -37.22 1.43
CA ASP A 5 -4.84 -36.02 0.68
C ASP A 5 -3.97 -34.81 1.09
N ILE A 6 -3.48 -34.80 2.33
CA ILE A 6 -2.58 -33.75 2.86
C ILE A 6 -1.14 -33.99 2.40
N GLY A 7 -0.72 -35.27 2.32
CA GLY A 7 0.61 -35.66 1.84
C GLY A 7 0.86 -35.30 0.37
N GLU A 8 -0.14 -35.49 -0.49
CA GLU A 8 -0.05 -35.17 -1.92
C GLU A 8 0.10 -33.66 -2.19
N ALA A 9 -0.61 -32.83 -1.41
CA ALA A 9 -0.55 -31.37 -1.50
C ALA A 9 0.83 -30.81 -1.16
N LEU A 10 1.47 -31.38 -0.13
CA LEU A 10 2.77 -30.92 0.36
C LEU A 10 3.94 -31.37 -0.54
N ASN A 11 3.72 -32.34 -1.41
CA ASN A 11 4.68 -32.80 -2.44
C ASN A 11 4.46 -32.13 -3.82
N GLY A 12 3.71 -31.03 -3.88
CA GLY A 12 3.47 -30.29 -5.12
C GLY A 12 2.38 -30.88 -6.03
N GLY A 13 1.58 -31.84 -5.52
CA GLY A 13 0.39 -32.32 -6.21
C GLY A 13 -0.71 -31.25 -6.23
N SER A 14 -1.26 -30.95 -7.40
CA SER A 14 -2.30 -29.92 -7.58
C SER A 14 -3.71 -30.37 -7.17
N GLY A 15 -3.90 -31.64 -6.78
CA GLY A 15 -5.22 -32.21 -6.46
C GLY A 15 -5.93 -31.55 -5.27
N PHE A 16 -5.18 -30.93 -4.35
CA PHE A 16 -5.73 -30.21 -3.19
C PHE A 16 -6.03 -28.73 -3.49
N ALA A 17 -5.32 -28.12 -4.46
CA ALA A 17 -5.39 -26.69 -4.74
C ALA A 17 -6.71 -26.25 -5.40
N ASP A 18 -7.43 -27.18 -6.04
CA ASP A 18 -8.70 -26.90 -6.74
C ASP A 18 -9.96 -27.25 -5.93
N ARG A 19 -9.83 -27.70 -4.67
CA ARG A 19 -10.99 -27.96 -3.81
C ARG A 19 -11.43 -26.67 -3.09
N THR A 20 -12.66 -26.26 -3.36
CA THR A 20 -13.31 -25.17 -2.62
C THR A 20 -13.97 -25.73 -1.36
N TYR A 21 -13.57 -25.25 -0.18
CA TYR A 21 -14.18 -25.62 1.09
C TYR A 21 -15.24 -24.60 1.52
N SER A 22 -16.39 -25.08 1.97
CA SER A 22 -17.39 -24.27 2.67
C SER A 22 -16.94 -23.96 4.10
N VAL A 23 -17.53 -22.93 4.73
CA VAL A 23 -17.25 -22.62 6.15
C VAL A 23 -17.64 -23.80 7.04
N ASP A 24 -18.78 -24.41 6.75
CA ASP A 24 -19.36 -25.47 7.57
C ASP A 24 -18.52 -26.75 7.53
N GLU A 25 -17.81 -27.01 6.42
CA GLU A 25 -16.86 -28.12 6.32
C GLU A 25 -15.56 -27.89 7.11
N LEU A 26 -15.17 -26.64 7.27
CA LEU A 26 -13.98 -26.28 8.06
C LEU A 26 -14.30 -26.24 9.55
N LEU A 27 -15.49 -25.78 9.92
CA LEU A 27 -15.90 -25.70 11.31
C LEU A 27 -16.02 -27.10 11.91
N GLY A 28 -15.29 -27.28 13.00
CA GLY A 28 -15.26 -28.54 13.73
C GLY A 28 -14.34 -29.61 13.16
N LEU A 29 -13.56 -29.28 12.12
CA LEU A 29 -12.46 -30.13 11.68
C LEU A 29 -11.45 -30.29 12.82
N GLU A 30 -11.12 -31.53 13.13
CA GLU A 30 -10.15 -31.89 14.17
C GLU A 30 -8.85 -32.36 13.51
N TYR A 31 -7.73 -31.91 14.07
CA TYR A 31 -6.40 -32.32 13.64
C TYR A 31 -5.46 -32.30 14.84
N ARG A 32 -4.29 -32.91 14.68
CA ARG A 32 -3.29 -33.06 15.75
C ARG A 32 -2.11 -32.15 15.52
N LEU A 33 -1.61 -31.55 16.59
CA LEU A 33 -0.45 -30.68 16.62
C LEU A 33 0.71 -31.33 17.34
N THR A 34 1.91 -31.12 16.81
CA THR A 34 3.17 -31.59 17.35
C THR A 34 4.17 -30.45 17.31
N THR A 35 5.06 -30.39 18.28
CA THR A 35 6.15 -29.41 18.37
C THR A 35 7.43 -29.97 17.74
N GLY A 36 8.47 -29.14 17.60
CA GLY A 36 9.73 -29.57 17.02
C GLY A 36 10.43 -30.63 17.87
N SER A 37 10.36 -30.52 19.20
CA SER A 37 10.96 -31.44 20.16
C SER A 37 10.37 -32.85 20.05
N ASP A 38 9.11 -32.95 19.66
CA ASP A 38 8.42 -34.22 19.53
C ASP A 38 9.13 -35.07 18.42
N TYR A 39 9.72 -34.46 17.39
CA TYR A 39 10.41 -35.19 16.31
C TYR A 39 11.72 -35.88 16.70
N TRP A 40 12.20 -35.70 17.94
CA TRP A 40 13.46 -36.25 18.41
C TRP A 40 13.23 -37.50 19.26
N GLN A 41 13.92 -38.58 18.91
CA GLN A 41 13.84 -39.86 19.60
C GLN A 41 15.23 -40.41 19.93
N GLN A 42 15.30 -41.30 20.92
CA GLN A 42 16.51 -42.06 21.24
C GLN A 42 16.37 -43.49 20.71
N ASP A 43 17.46 -44.01 20.13
CA ASP A 43 17.57 -45.42 19.78
C ASP A 43 17.79 -46.30 21.04
N GLU A 44 17.85 -47.63 20.86
CA GLU A 44 18.11 -48.58 21.95
C GLU A 44 19.48 -48.38 22.62
N GLU A 45 20.40 -47.66 21.97
CA GLU A 45 21.75 -47.34 22.45
C GLU A 45 21.81 -45.96 23.15
N GLY A 46 20.72 -45.18 23.11
CA GLY A 46 20.59 -43.85 23.71
C GLY A 46 21.02 -42.69 22.80
N ASN A 47 21.34 -42.94 21.53
CA ASN A 47 21.69 -41.89 20.57
C ASN A 47 20.44 -41.19 20.06
N TRP A 48 20.51 -39.86 19.94
CA TRP A 48 19.43 -39.04 19.40
C TRP A 48 19.39 -39.09 17.87
N TYR A 49 18.19 -39.17 17.31
CA TYR A 49 17.93 -38.97 15.90
C TYR A 49 16.63 -38.19 15.68
N GLU A 50 16.57 -37.45 14.57
CA GLU A 50 15.38 -36.70 14.17
C GLU A 50 14.54 -37.52 13.17
N VAL A 51 13.25 -37.66 13.43
CA VAL A 51 12.30 -38.38 12.56
C VAL A 51 11.81 -37.45 11.46
N THR A 52 12.51 -37.46 10.32
CA THR A 52 12.24 -36.55 9.19
C THR A 52 11.39 -37.16 8.07
N GLU A 53 11.39 -38.50 7.90
CA GLU A 53 10.64 -39.17 6.83
C GLU A 53 9.14 -39.28 7.11
N ARG A 54 8.31 -38.91 6.14
CA ARG A 54 6.86 -39.12 6.22
C ARG A 54 6.50 -40.55 5.85
N SER A 55 5.96 -41.31 6.81
CA SER A 55 5.44 -42.66 6.61
C SER A 55 4.16 -42.86 7.42
N ASP A 56 3.33 -43.84 7.04
CA ASP A 56 2.16 -44.26 7.83
C ASP A 56 2.58 -44.68 9.25
N GLN A 57 3.79 -45.23 9.38
CA GLN A 57 4.39 -45.60 10.66
C GLN A 57 4.72 -44.37 11.52
N ARG A 58 5.18 -43.26 10.94
CA ARG A 58 5.35 -41.98 11.66
C ARG A 58 4.01 -41.48 12.20
N GLU A 59 2.91 -41.59 11.46
CA GLU A 59 1.59 -41.19 11.98
C GLU A 59 1.21 -42.05 13.20
N ILE A 60 1.42 -43.36 13.13
CA ILE A 60 1.14 -44.28 14.25
C ILE A 60 2.05 -44.00 15.45
N ASP A 61 3.35 -43.84 15.24
CA ASP A 61 4.34 -43.71 16.31
C ASP A 61 4.27 -42.34 17.00
N PHE A 62 3.86 -41.31 16.26
CA PHE A 62 4.04 -39.93 16.67
C PHE A 62 2.73 -39.17 16.88
N VAL A 63 1.82 -39.32 15.92
CA VAL A 63 0.54 -38.61 15.94
C VAL A 63 -0.43 -39.40 16.80
N GLU A 64 -0.51 -40.72 16.62
CA GLU A 64 -1.36 -41.63 17.39
C GLU A 64 -0.68 -42.27 18.61
N GLY A 65 0.65 -42.21 18.67
CA GLY A 65 1.49 -42.83 19.71
C GLY A 65 1.62 -42.01 20.99
N VAL A 66 2.37 -42.56 21.94
CA VAL A 66 2.59 -41.98 23.27
C VAL A 66 4.08 -41.66 23.52
N ASN A 67 4.37 -40.62 24.30
CA ASN A 67 5.72 -40.31 24.77
C ASN A 67 6.26 -41.43 25.68
N SER A 68 7.51 -41.29 26.10
CA SER A 68 8.17 -42.15 27.10
C SER A 68 7.42 -42.26 28.44
N GLU A 69 6.42 -41.42 28.69
CA GLU A 69 5.59 -41.38 29.90
C GLU A 69 4.18 -41.95 29.67
N GLY A 70 3.86 -42.41 28.46
CA GLY A 70 2.56 -43.02 28.12
C GLY A 70 1.45 -42.02 27.77
N GLU A 71 1.78 -40.74 27.59
CA GLU A 71 0.84 -39.68 27.19
C GLU A 71 0.88 -39.42 25.68
N PRO A 72 -0.23 -39.01 25.04
CA PRO A 72 -0.23 -38.72 23.60
C PRO A 72 0.84 -37.71 23.20
N ASN A 73 1.62 -38.04 22.17
CA ASN A 73 2.68 -37.16 21.63
C ASN A 73 2.15 -35.97 20.80
N SER A 74 0.84 -35.77 20.77
CA SER A 74 0.20 -34.70 20.02
C SER A 74 -0.99 -34.12 20.76
N VAL A 75 -1.33 -32.88 20.40
CA VAL A 75 -2.50 -32.17 20.92
C VAL A 75 -3.58 -32.16 19.87
N THR A 76 -4.72 -32.76 20.17
CA THR A 76 -5.90 -32.65 19.30
C THR A 76 -6.50 -31.26 19.43
N VAL A 77 -6.58 -30.55 18.32
CA VAL A 77 -7.19 -29.23 18.21
C VAL A 77 -8.36 -29.26 17.23
N LYS A 78 -9.26 -28.30 17.40
CA LYS A 78 -10.48 -28.18 16.61
C LYS A 78 -10.58 -26.78 16.03
N VAL A 79 -10.98 -26.69 14.77
CA VAL A 79 -11.29 -25.42 14.13
C VAL A 79 -12.62 -24.88 14.70
N VAL A 80 -12.57 -23.76 15.42
CA VAL A 80 -13.74 -23.14 16.08
C VAL A 80 -14.26 -21.89 15.37
N GLY A 81 -13.52 -21.35 14.42
CA GLY A 81 -13.91 -20.12 13.71
C GLY A 81 -13.09 -19.88 12.45
N VAL A 82 -13.64 -19.09 11.54
CA VAL A 82 -12.97 -18.67 10.30
C VAL A 82 -13.05 -17.15 10.21
N VAL A 83 -11.89 -16.48 10.21
CA VAL A 83 -11.81 -15.03 9.99
C VAL A 83 -11.83 -14.77 8.49
N ARG A 84 -12.73 -13.88 8.04
CA ARG A 84 -12.85 -13.51 6.62
C ARG A 84 -12.83 -11.99 6.46
N PRO A 85 -12.23 -11.48 5.37
CA PRO A 85 -12.43 -10.11 4.96
C PRO A 85 -13.91 -9.75 4.86
N ARG A 86 -14.25 -8.48 5.12
CA ARG A 86 -15.59 -7.97 4.82
C ARG A 86 -15.88 -8.14 3.32
N GLN A 87 -17.13 -8.42 2.98
CA GLN A 87 -17.54 -8.55 1.58
C GLN A 87 -17.14 -7.31 0.77
N GLY A 88 -16.63 -7.51 -0.44
CA GLY A 88 -16.15 -6.45 -1.33
C GLY A 88 -14.74 -5.95 -1.02
N THR A 89 -14.07 -6.44 0.04
CA THR A 89 -12.68 -6.07 0.34
C THR A 89 -11.73 -7.11 -0.24
N GLN A 90 -10.86 -6.71 -1.18
CA GLN A 90 -9.69 -7.52 -1.53
C GLN A 90 -8.64 -7.33 -0.43
N VAL A 91 -8.37 -8.39 0.32
CA VAL A 91 -7.29 -8.39 1.33
C VAL A 91 -6.17 -9.25 0.79
N THR A 92 -5.11 -8.60 0.32
CA THR A 92 -3.91 -9.25 -0.21
C THR A 92 -2.92 -9.66 0.88
N SER A 93 -3.16 -9.23 2.13
CA SER A 93 -2.28 -9.44 3.28
C SER A 93 -2.69 -10.62 4.20
N ILE A 94 -3.86 -11.23 4.00
CA ILE A 94 -4.27 -12.43 4.74
C ILE A 94 -4.04 -13.65 3.85
N ASN A 95 -2.86 -14.24 3.97
CA ASN A 95 -2.52 -15.49 3.29
C ASN A 95 -2.89 -16.67 4.19
N GLY A 96 -4.13 -17.16 4.09
CA GLY A 96 -4.55 -18.51 4.51
C GLY A 96 -3.97 -19.10 5.80
N ALA A 97 -3.71 -18.29 6.83
CA ALA A 97 -3.03 -18.74 8.04
C ALA A 97 -4.01 -19.37 9.03
N ILE A 98 -3.52 -20.36 9.78
CA ILE A 98 -4.23 -20.92 10.93
C ILE A 98 -3.81 -20.13 12.16
N GLY A 99 -4.78 -19.51 12.84
CA GLY A 99 -4.56 -18.81 14.11
C GLY A 99 -4.76 -19.74 15.30
N TYR A 100 -3.85 -19.68 16.27
CA TYR A 100 -3.93 -20.40 17.54
C TYR A 100 -4.18 -19.42 18.69
N THR A 101 -4.81 -19.88 19.76
CA THR A 101 -4.95 -19.10 20.99
C THR A 101 -3.59 -18.97 21.68
N SER A 102 -3.40 -17.90 22.46
CA SER A 102 -2.17 -17.74 23.26
C SER A 102 -2.00 -18.90 24.24
N GLU A 103 -3.09 -19.34 24.88
CA GLU A 103 -3.11 -20.47 25.82
C GLU A 103 -2.57 -21.77 25.20
N LEU A 104 -2.97 -22.08 23.96
CA LEU A 104 -2.47 -23.28 23.27
C LEU A 104 -0.97 -23.14 22.95
N THR A 105 -0.53 -21.98 22.49
CA THR A 105 0.88 -21.72 22.19
C THR A 105 1.75 -21.81 23.44
N GLU A 106 1.29 -21.25 24.57
CA GLU A 106 1.96 -21.34 25.87
C GLU A 106 2.03 -22.79 26.36
N TYR A 107 0.92 -23.53 26.26
CA TYR A 107 0.89 -24.96 26.60
C TYR A 107 1.89 -25.78 25.77
N LEU A 108 1.88 -25.61 24.45
CA LEU A 108 2.78 -26.32 23.55
C LEU A 108 4.25 -25.98 23.84
N SER A 109 4.55 -24.72 24.14
CA SER A 109 5.89 -24.29 24.53
C SER A 109 6.34 -24.90 25.85
N SER A 110 5.47 -24.91 26.88
CA SER A 110 5.77 -25.54 28.17
C SER A 110 6.02 -27.05 28.02
N ARG A 111 5.21 -27.72 27.19
CA ARG A 111 5.38 -29.14 26.89
C ARG A 111 6.69 -29.41 26.16
N ALA A 112 7.08 -28.57 25.20
CA ALA A 112 8.35 -28.68 24.50
C ALA A 112 9.54 -28.49 25.47
N GLU A 113 9.46 -27.50 26.36
CA GLU A 113 10.48 -27.25 27.40
C GLU A 113 10.67 -28.46 28.32
N ASP A 114 9.57 -29.13 28.66
CA ASP A 114 9.60 -30.33 29.49
C ASP A 114 10.01 -31.62 28.76
N SER A 115 10.18 -31.58 27.45
CA SER A 115 10.53 -32.75 26.66
C SER A 115 11.91 -33.31 27.01
N PRO A 116 12.11 -34.64 26.94
CA PRO A 116 13.42 -35.26 27.13
C PRO A 116 14.49 -34.71 26.16
N ALA A 117 14.10 -34.42 24.92
CA ALA A 117 14.98 -33.89 23.88
C ALA A 117 15.51 -32.48 24.23
N VAL A 118 14.63 -31.56 24.65
CA VAL A 118 15.06 -30.20 25.05
C VAL A 118 15.93 -30.25 26.30
N LYS A 119 15.57 -31.07 27.29
CA LYS A 119 16.39 -31.27 28.51
C LYS A 119 17.78 -31.81 28.18
N ALA A 120 17.88 -32.79 27.26
CA ALA A 120 19.14 -33.33 26.79
C ALA A 120 19.96 -32.31 25.99
N LEU A 121 19.31 -31.50 25.14
CA LEU A 121 19.96 -30.44 24.38
C LEU A 121 20.55 -29.38 25.31
N ARG A 122 19.79 -28.91 26.30
CA ARG A 122 20.27 -27.94 27.29
C ARG A 122 21.47 -28.49 28.07
N ALA A 123 21.45 -29.77 28.44
CA ALA A 123 22.57 -30.42 29.11
C ALA A 123 23.82 -30.52 28.22
N SER A 124 23.67 -31.00 26.98
CA SER A 124 24.75 -31.10 25.97
C SER A 124 25.38 -29.73 25.68
N TYR A 125 24.56 -28.69 25.55
CA TYR A 125 25.05 -27.33 25.34
C TYR A 125 25.82 -26.80 26.55
N ALA A 126 25.32 -27.04 27.77
CA ALA A 126 25.98 -26.59 29.00
C ALA A 126 27.31 -27.30 29.27
N GLU A 127 27.43 -28.58 28.92
CA GLU A 127 28.64 -29.38 29.16
C GLU A 127 29.70 -29.20 28.07
N SER A 128 29.31 -29.32 26.79
CA SER A 128 30.23 -29.42 25.66
C SER A 128 29.95 -28.44 24.52
N ARG A 129 28.94 -27.57 24.64
CA ARG A 129 28.47 -26.67 23.57
C ARG A 129 28.17 -27.42 22.27
N THR A 130 27.43 -28.53 22.40
CA THR A 130 27.04 -29.37 21.27
C THR A 130 25.52 -29.50 21.17
N ASP A 131 25.02 -29.78 19.97
CA ASP A 131 23.64 -30.21 19.75
C ASP A 131 23.41 -31.66 20.19
N LEU A 132 22.23 -32.23 19.89
CA LEU A 132 21.90 -33.62 20.20
C LEU A 132 22.67 -34.64 19.35
N LEU A 133 23.22 -34.22 18.21
CA LEU A 133 23.99 -35.05 17.28
C LEU A 133 25.51 -34.93 17.53
N GLY A 134 25.93 -34.11 18.49
CA GLY A 134 27.32 -33.86 18.80
C GLY A 134 28.00 -32.79 17.93
N ASN A 135 27.25 -32.06 17.10
CA ASN A 135 27.78 -30.94 16.34
C ASN A 135 28.00 -29.76 17.28
N LYS A 136 29.10 -29.04 17.07
CA LYS A 136 29.45 -27.87 17.89
C LYS A 136 28.53 -26.68 17.56
N ILE A 137 28.00 -26.05 18.60
CA ILE A 137 27.21 -24.82 18.54
C ILE A 137 28.15 -23.64 18.81
N GLU A 138 28.27 -22.73 17.85
CA GLU A 138 29.26 -21.65 17.85
C GLU A 138 28.82 -20.42 18.66
N SER A 139 27.51 -20.19 18.82
CA SER A 139 26.97 -19.03 19.53
C SER A 139 25.73 -19.33 20.38
N GLU A 140 25.39 -18.42 21.27
CA GLU A 140 24.12 -18.47 22.03
C GLU A 140 22.91 -18.18 21.14
N GLU A 141 23.09 -17.40 20.07
CA GLU A 141 22.06 -17.14 19.07
C GLU A 141 21.69 -18.42 18.31
N GLU A 142 22.68 -19.20 17.85
CA GLU A 142 22.47 -20.50 17.20
C GLU A 142 21.78 -21.49 18.15
N PHE A 143 22.16 -21.51 19.43
CA PHE A 143 21.48 -22.32 20.43
C PHE A 143 20.00 -21.93 20.59
N ASN A 144 19.72 -20.62 20.67
CA ASN A 144 18.35 -20.12 20.78
C ASN A 144 17.51 -20.44 19.54
N GLU A 145 18.09 -20.38 18.34
CA GLU A 145 17.42 -20.82 17.11
C GLU A 145 17.03 -22.31 17.17
N ILE A 146 17.91 -23.18 17.67
CA ILE A 146 17.62 -24.61 17.83
C ILE A 146 16.50 -24.80 18.86
N ILE A 147 16.56 -24.14 20.02
CA ILE A 147 15.53 -24.21 21.07
C ILE A 147 14.16 -23.75 20.53
N VAL A 148 14.12 -22.65 19.79
CA VAL A 148 12.91 -22.16 19.12
C VAL A 148 12.40 -23.15 18.08
N SER A 149 13.29 -23.77 17.31
CA SER A 149 12.89 -24.81 16.34
C SER A 149 12.33 -26.06 17.00
N MET A 150 12.75 -26.38 18.23
CA MET A 150 12.16 -27.42 19.07
C MET A 150 10.77 -27.05 19.62
N GLY A 151 10.33 -25.80 19.46
CA GLY A 151 9.00 -25.34 19.86
C GLY A 151 8.95 -24.66 21.23
N VAL A 152 10.12 -24.36 21.82
CA VAL A 152 10.21 -23.57 23.05
C VAL A 152 10.22 -22.09 22.70
N ALA A 153 9.31 -21.32 23.30
CA ALA A 153 9.28 -19.87 23.20
C ALA A 153 9.72 -19.23 24.52
N ASP A 154 10.66 -18.29 24.45
CA ASP A 154 11.03 -17.41 25.56
C ASP A 154 10.34 -16.05 25.40
N LEU A 155 9.43 -15.74 26.33
CA LEU A 155 8.69 -14.48 26.36
C LEU A 155 9.56 -13.29 26.74
N GLU A 156 10.65 -13.52 27.47
CA GLU A 156 11.59 -12.46 27.87
C GLU A 156 12.57 -12.13 26.73
N ASN A 157 12.80 -13.07 25.81
CA ASN A 157 13.73 -12.93 24.69
C ASN A 157 13.08 -13.26 23.32
N PRO A 158 12.18 -12.41 22.81
CA PRO A 158 11.54 -12.65 21.52
C PRO A 158 12.50 -12.49 20.34
N VAL A 159 12.41 -13.38 19.34
CA VAL A 159 13.16 -13.28 18.07
C VAL A 159 12.71 -12.06 17.25
N ALA A 160 11.40 -11.76 17.26
CA ALA A 160 10.82 -10.62 16.57
C ALA A 160 9.53 -10.15 17.25
N ILE A 161 9.22 -8.87 17.12
CA ILE A 161 7.99 -8.27 17.63
C ILE A 161 7.20 -7.70 16.45
N ASN A 162 5.97 -8.17 16.26
CA ASN A 162 5.06 -7.61 15.27
C ASN A 162 4.20 -6.52 15.93
N LEU A 163 4.33 -5.28 15.45
CA LEU A 163 3.56 -4.14 15.95
C LEU A 163 2.43 -3.81 14.98
N TYR A 164 1.20 -3.78 15.50
CA TYR A 164 0.01 -3.44 14.72
C TYR A 164 -0.57 -2.11 15.23
N ALA A 165 -0.39 -1.05 14.46
CA ALA A 165 -0.97 0.25 14.76
C ALA A 165 -2.47 0.25 14.42
N SER A 166 -3.29 0.76 15.34
CA SER A 166 -4.74 0.93 15.12
C SER A 166 -5.10 2.14 14.25
N SER A 167 -4.14 3.02 13.98
CA SER A 167 -4.31 4.24 13.17
C SER A 167 -2.99 4.67 12.52
N PHE A 168 -3.08 5.50 11.48
CA PHE A 168 -1.91 6.09 10.83
C PHE A 168 -1.10 6.99 11.78
N ASP A 169 -1.77 7.75 12.65
CA ASP A 169 -1.10 8.57 13.67
C ASP A 169 -0.35 7.69 14.69
N GLY A 170 -0.96 6.57 15.09
CA GLY A 170 -0.31 5.60 15.97
C GLY A 170 0.93 4.99 15.34
N LYS A 171 0.88 4.65 14.04
CA LYS A 171 2.03 4.16 13.28
C LYS A 171 3.16 5.18 13.24
N ALA A 172 2.84 6.44 12.89
CA ALA A 172 3.82 7.53 12.88
C ALA A 172 4.44 7.77 14.27
N GLY A 173 3.65 7.60 15.34
CA GLY A 173 4.15 7.64 16.72
C GLY A 173 5.17 6.54 17.02
N ILE A 174 4.92 5.30 16.57
CA ILE A 174 5.84 4.16 16.73
C ILE A 174 7.14 4.41 15.97
N GLU A 175 7.07 4.84 14.71
CA GLU A 175 8.24 5.17 13.89
C GLU A 175 9.10 6.24 14.55
N ARG A 176 8.45 7.30 15.07
CA ARG A 176 9.15 8.36 15.78
C ARG A 176 9.82 7.85 17.05
N PHE A 177 9.15 7.02 17.83
CA PHE A 177 9.74 6.41 19.02
C PHE A 177 10.99 5.57 18.67
N ILE A 178 10.90 4.73 17.65
CA ILE A 178 12.04 3.92 17.18
C ILE A 178 13.19 4.82 16.71
N ALA A 179 12.89 5.89 15.96
CA ALA A 179 13.88 6.84 15.50
C ALA A 179 14.58 7.56 16.68
N ASP A 180 13.81 8.05 17.66
CA ASP A 180 14.34 8.72 18.84
C ASP A 180 15.19 7.77 19.71
N TYR A 181 14.74 6.52 19.88
CA TYR A 181 15.50 5.47 20.58
C TYR A 181 16.81 5.14 19.85
N ASN A 182 16.76 4.88 18.53
CA ASN A 182 17.94 4.57 17.73
C ASN A 182 18.96 5.72 17.73
N ALA A 183 18.48 6.97 17.71
CA ALA A 183 19.33 8.14 17.85
C ALA A 183 20.02 8.21 19.23
N SER A 184 19.38 7.72 20.29
CA SER A 184 19.93 7.74 21.66
C SER A 184 21.02 6.70 21.90
N VAL A 185 20.93 5.52 21.28
CA VAL A 185 21.90 4.42 21.47
C VAL A 185 23.10 4.51 20.52
N GLY A 186 22.99 5.28 19.44
CA GLY A 186 24.05 5.42 18.43
C GLY A 186 24.12 4.24 17.46
N GLU A 187 24.49 4.54 16.21
CA GLU A 187 24.32 3.66 15.04
C GLU A 187 25.09 2.33 15.10
N TYR A 188 26.14 2.23 15.93
CA TYR A 188 27.01 1.06 16.04
C TYR A 188 26.95 0.35 17.40
N SER A 189 25.95 0.65 18.23
CA SER A 189 25.83 0.06 19.58
C SER A 189 25.40 -1.40 19.60
N GLY A 190 25.01 -1.97 18.45
CA GLY A 190 24.38 -3.29 18.38
C GLY A 190 22.95 -3.32 18.96
N GLN A 191 22.49 -2.22 19.55
CA GLN A 191 21.16 -2.07 20.17
C GLN A 191 20.17 -1.34 19.28
N VAL A 192 20.54 -1.06 18.03
CA VAL A 192 19.69 -0.37 17.05
C VAL A 192 18.54 -1.28 16.65
N ILE A 193 17.31 -0.79 16.81
CA ILE A 193 16.10 -1.47 16.37
C ILE A 193 16.04 -1.38 14.85
N LYS A 194 16.07 -2.55 14.20
CA LYS A 194 15.79 -2.70 12.78
C LYS A 194 14.33 -3.13 12.64
N TYR A 195 13.59 -2.50 11.73
CA TYR A 195 12.19 -2.80 11.51
C TYR A 195 11.84 -2.73 10.02
N THR A 196 10.75 -3.42 9.64
CA THR A 196 10.20 -3.42 8.30
C THR A 196 8.77 -2.89 8.35
N ASP A 197 8.49 -1.85 7.57
CA ASP A 197 7.16 -1.25 7.48
C ASP A 197 6.47 -1.62 6.15
N ASN A 198 5.72 -2.71 6.18
CA ASN A 198 5.02 -3.22 5.01
C ASN A 198 3.95 -2.24 4.49
N LEU A 199 3.26 -1.52 5.38
CA LEU A 199 2.23 -0.57 4.97
C LEU A 199 2.86 0.68 4.35
N GLY A 200 3.95 1.19 4.93
CA GLY A 200 4.73 2.29 4.37
C GLY A 200 5.27 1.97 2.98
N MET A 201 5.84 0.79 2.77
CA MET A 201 6.33 0.36 1.45
C MET A 201 5.22 0.37 0.38
N VAL A 202 4.02 -0.12 0.72
CA VAL A 202 2.87 -0.08 -0.20
C VAL A 202 2.41 1.35 -0.45
N MET A 203 2.34 2.18 0.60
CA MET A 203 1.92 3.57 0.47
C MET A 203 2.92 4.42 -0.32
N GLU A 204 4.22 4.20 -0.14
CA GLU A 204 5.27 4.86 -0.92
C GLU A 204 5.20 4.48 -2.40
N PHE A 205 4.93 3.21 -2.70
CA PHE A 205 4.69 2.77 -4.07
C PHE A 205 3.46 3.46 -4.68
N VAL A 206 2.34 3.51 -3.94
CA VAL A 206 1.11 4.20 -4.37
C VAL A 206 1.37 5.70 -4.59
N ASP A 207 2.07 6.36 -3.67
CA ASP A 207 2.40 7.78 -3.77
C ASP A 207 3.32 8.08 -4.96
N GLY A 208 4.33 7.23 -5.19
CA GLY A 208 5.21 7.32 -6.35
C GLY A 208 4.45 7.19 -7.68
N MET A 209 3.52 6.23 -7.77
CA MET A 209 2.65 6.08 -8.94
C MET A 209 1.73 7.30 -9.12
N ALA A 210 1.07 7.74 -8.05
CA ALA A 210 0.15 8.88 -8.08
C ALA A 210 0.87 10.17 -8.51
N THR A 211 2.06 10.42 -7.97
CA THR A 211 2.91 11.57 -8.32
C THR A 211 3.34 11.52 -9.78
N THR A 212 3.73 10.34 -10.27
CA THR A 212 4.15 10.18 -11.67
C THR A 212 2.98 10.43 -12.64
N VAL A 213 1.82 9.82 -12.40
CA VAL A 213 0.63 10.02 -13.22
C VAL A 213 0.17 11.47 -13.19
N THR A 214 0.12 12.08 -12.00
CA THR A 214 -0.23 13.50 -11.83
C THR A 214 0.75 14.39 -12.57
N GLY A 215 2.04 14.13 -12.49
CA GLY A 215 3.08 14.88 -13.21
C GLY A 215 2.88 14.84 -14.73
N VAL A 216 2.55 13.67 -15.29
CA VAL A 216 2.25 13.51 -16.73
C VAL A 216 0.99 14.29 -17.12
N LEU A 217 -0.09 14.19 -16.34
CA LEU A 217 -1.34 14.90 -16.59
C LEU A 217 -1.17 16.43 -16.51
N VAL A 218 -0.42 16.91 -15.51
CA VAL A 218 -0.05 18.33 -15.39
C VAL A 218 0.79 18.78 -16.59
N GLY A 219 1.69 17.94 -17.08
CA GLY A 219 2.46 18.18 -18.31
C GLY A 219 1.56 18.36 -19.54
N PHE A 220 0.59 17.46 -19.74
CA PHE A 220 -0.39 17.59 -20.82
C PHE A 220 -1.23 18.86 -20.67
N ALA A 221 -1.72 19.14 -19.46
CA ALA A 221 -2.50 20.34 -19.18
C ALA A 221 -1.71 21.62 -19.48
N ALA A 222 -0.42 21.68 -19.12
CA ALA A 222 0.45 22.82 -19.40
C ALA A 222 0.64 23.05 -20.91
N ILE A 223 0.83 21.99 -21.70
CA ILE A 223 0.93 22.09 -23.17
C ILE A 223 -0.39 22.59 -23.75
N SER A 224 -1.52 22.00 -23.33
CA SER A 224 -2.85 22.45 -23.75
C SER A 224 -3.09 23.92 -23.41
N LEU A 225 -2.65 24.38 -22.24
CA LEU A 225 -2.77 25.77 -21.80
C LEU A 225 -2.04 26.74 -22.75
N ILE A 226 -0.82 26.37 -23.15
CA ILE A 226 -0.01 27.17 -24.08
C ILE A 226 -0.70 27.24 -25.44
N VAL A 227 -1.15 26.09 -25.97
CA VAL A 227 -1.84 26.01 -27.27
C VAL A 227 -3.13 26.84 -27.24
N SER A 228 -3.93 26.75 -26.17
CA SER A 228 -5.14 27.55 -25.99
C SER A 228 -4.83 29.05 -25.90
N SER A 229 -3.76 29.44 -25.21
CA SER A 229 -3.35 30.84 -25.10
C SER A 229 -2.95 31.43 -26.45
N ILE A 230 -2.21 30.66 -27.27
CA ILE A 230 -1.86 31.06 -28.64
C ILE A 230 -3.12 31.18 -29.50
N MET A 231 -4.07 30.25 -29.38
CA MET A 231 -5.35 30.32 -30.10
C MET A 231 -6.14 31.58 -29.75
N ILE A 232 -6.26 31.93 -28.47
CA ILE A 232 -6.92 33.17 -28.03
C ILE A 232 -6.20 34.38 -28.64
N ALA A 233 -4.87 34.42 -28.59
CA ALA A 233 -4.12 35.53 -29.16
C ALA A 233 -4.35 35.70 -30.67
N ILE A 234 -4.43 34.59 -31.42
CA ILE A 234 -4.72 34.60 -32.87
C ILE A 234 -6.15 35.11 -33.13
N ILE A 235 -7.15 34.64 -32.37
CA ILE A 235 -8.54 35.08 -32.52
C ILE A 235 -8.67 36.58 -32.27
N ILE A 236 -8.08 37.09 -31.19
CA ILE A 236 -8.09 38.52 -30.87
C ILE A 236 -7.34 39.32 -31.94
N TYR A 237 -6.21 38.81 -32.45
CA TYR A 237 -5.48 39.45 -33.53
C TYR A 237 -6.33 39.58 -34.81
N THR A 238 -7.02 38.52 -35.23
CA THR A 238 -7.90 38.56 -36.41
C THR A 238 -9.08 39.50 -36.19
N SER A 239 -9.71 39.50 -35.01
CA SER A 239 -10.78 40.44 -34.64
C SER A 239 -10.33 41.91 -34.77
N VAL A 240 -9.11 42.22 -34.33
CA VAL A 240 -8.51 43.56 -34.51
C VAL A 240 -8.35 43.92 -35.99
N LEU A 241 -7.96 42.95 -36.83
CA LEU A 241 -7.76 43.19 -38.26
C LEU A 241 -9.08 43.42 -39.00
N GLU A 242 -10.15 42.73 -38.62
CA GLU A 242 -11.50 42.88 -39.18
C GLU A 242 -12.11 44.23 -38.77
N ARG A 243 -11.92 44.64 -37.51
CA ARG A 243 -12.42 45.91 -36.97
C ARG A 243 -11.49 47.11 -37.17
N ARG A 244 -10.55 47.05 -38.13
CA ARG A 244 -9.56 48.12 -38.37
C ARG A 244 -10.18 49.50 -38.63
N LYS A 245 -11.27 49.56 -39.42
CA LYS A 245 -11.96 50.83 -39.73
C LYS A 245 -12.58 51.44 -38.48
N GLU A 246 -13.18 50.64 -37.61
CA GLU A 246 -13.77 51.08 -36.34
C GLU A 246 -12.72 51.70 -35.41
N ILE A 247 -11.56 51.04 -35.29
CA ILE A 247 -10.42 51.56 -34.51
C ILE A 247 -9.94 52.91 -35.07
N GLY A 248 -9.86 53.03 -36.40
CA GLY A 248 -9.47 54.26 -37.09
C GLY A 248 -10.42 55.43 -36.79
N VAL A 249 -11.73 55.20 -36.84
CA VAL A 249 -12.76 56.20 -36.51
C VAL A 249 -12.67 56.60 -35.03
N LEU A 250 -12.61 55.64 -34.11
CA LEU A 250 -12.48 55.93 -32.67
C LEU A 250 -11.23 56.76 -32.35
N ARG A 251 -10.11 56.43 -32.99
CA ARG A 251 -8.86 57.19 -32.83
C ARG A 251 -8.90 58.57 -33.48
N ALA A 252 -9.65 58.77 -34.57
CA ALA A 252 -9.84 60.08 -35.19
C ALA A 252 -10.74 61.00 -34.34
N LEU A 253 -11.68 60.42 -33.60
CA LEU A 253 -12.53 61.13 -32.62
C LEU A 253 -11.81 61.46 -31.30
N GLY A 254 -10.54 61.06 -31.14
CA GLY A 254 -9.70 61.43 -30.00
C GLY A 254 -9.46 60.34 -28.96
N ALA A 255 -9.88 59.09 -29.20
CA ALA A 255 -9.57 57.98 -28.29
C ALA A 255 -8.06 57.77 -28.14
N ARG A 256 -7.58 57.60 -26.90
CA ARG A 256 -6.15 57.37 -26.64
C ARG A 256 -5.79 55.94 -27.00
N LYS A 257 -4.50 55.71 -27.29
CA LYS A 257 -3.96 54.36 -27.55
C LYS A 257 -4.29 53.37 -26.41
N ARG A 258 -4.26 53.83 -25.15
CA ARG A 258 -4.62 53.02 -23.98
C ARG A 258 -6.11 52.65 -23.96
N ASP A 259 -6.99 53.55 -24.40
CA ASP A 259 -8.44 53.30 -24.40
C ASP A 259 -8.78 52.18 -25.39
N ILE A 260 -8.20 52.23 -26.60
CA ILE A 260 -8.32 51.14 -27.58
C ILE A 260 -7.78 49.82 -27.02
N GLY A 261 -6.59 49.84 -26.42
CA GLY A 261 -6.00 48.64 -25.82
C GLY A 261 -6.84 48.04 -24.68
N ASN A 262 -7.43 48.89 -23.83
CA ASN A 262 -8.26 48.46 -22.71
C ASN A 262 -9.57 47.80 -23.18
N VAL A 263 -10.14 48.24 -24.31
CA VAL A 263 -11.34 47.60 -24.89
C VAL A 263 -11.05 46.15 -25.26
N PHE A 264 -9.93 45.88 -25.96
CA PHE A 264 -9.57 44.51 -26.33
C PHE A 264 -9.11 43.66 -25.14
N ILE A 265 -8.47 44.26 -24.14
CA ILE A 265 -8.16 43.57 -22.87
C ILE A 265 -9.44 43.20 -22.12
N ALA A 266 -10.45 44.08 -22.11
CA ALA A 266 -11.76 43.81 -21.51
C ALA A 266 -12.52 42.72 -22.28
N GLU A 267 -12.47 42.72 -23.61
CA GLU A 267 -13.00 41.64 -24.46
C GLU A 267 -12.34 40.30 -24.11
N SER A 268 -11.01 40.28 -23.99
CA SER A 268 -10.26 39.09 -23.59
C SER A 268 -10.63 38.60 -22.18
N ALA A 269 -10.79 39.52 -21.23
CA ALA A 269 -11.20 39.20 -19.87
C ALA A 269 -12.62 38.61 -19.82
N MET A 270 -13.56 39.17 -20.59
CA MET A 270 -14.93 38.65 -20.69
C MET A 270 -14.96 37.25 -21.30
N ILE A 271 -14.17 37.00 -22.34
CA ILE A 271 -14.02 35.65 -22.92
C ILE A 271 -13.47 34.67 -21.89
N GLY A 272 -12.40 35.05 -21.16
CA GLY A 272 -11.81 34.23 -20.10
C GLY A 272 -12.76 33.93 -18.94
N PHE A 273 -13.61 34.90 -18.58
CA PHE A 273 -14.62 34.71 -17.54
C PHE A 273 -15.71 33.76 -18.01
N ALA A 274 -16.26 33.97 -19.21
CA ALA A 274 -17.30 33.12 -19.76
C ALA A 274 -16.81 31.67 -19.97
N SER A 275 -15.58 31.50 -20.49
CA SER A 275 -14.98 30.17 -20.65
C SER A 275 -14.71 29.49 -19.31
N GLY A 276 -14.23 30.25 -18.30
CA GLY A 276 -14.00 29.73 -16.96
C GLY A 276 -15.30 29.22 -16.31
N VAL A 277 -16.37 30.02 -16.37
CA VAL A 277 -17.69 29.63 -15.86
C VAL A 277 -18.21 28.39 -16.60
N MET A 278 -18.14 28.37 -17.93
CA MET A 278 -18.56 27.21 -18.72
C MET A 278 -17.72 25.97 -18.42
N GLY A 279 -16.42 26.12 -18.22
CA GLY A 279 -15.51 25.02 -17.87
C GLY A 279 -15.84 24.40 -16.51
N VAL A 280 -16.10 25.22 -15.50
CA VAL A 280 -16.52 24.74 -14.18
C VAL A 280 -17.87 24.02 -14.26
N LEU A 281 -18.85 24.60 -14.96
CA LEU A 281 -20.16 23.97 -15.14
C LEU A 281 -20.04 22.63 -15.86
N PHE A 282 -19.21 22.57 -16.91
CA PHE A 282 -18.94 21.34 -17.63
C PHE A 282 -18.28 20.29 -16.74
N ALA A 283 -17.29 20.67 -15.92
CA ALA A 283 -16.65 19.76 -14.98
C ALA A 283 -17.66 19.17 -13.98
N LEU A 284 -18.55 19.99 -13.42
CA LEU A 284 -19.61 19.54 -12.50
C LEU A 284 -20.56 18.53 -13.16
N ILE A 285 -20.91 18.75 -14.43
CA ILE A 285 -21.74 17.80 -15.20
C ILE A 285 -21.00 16.48 -15.41
N VAL A 286 -19.71 16.53 -15.74
CA VAL A 286 -18.87 15.35 -16.01
C VAL A 286 -18.58 14.55 -14.73
N PHE A 287 -18.51 15.19 -13.56
CA PHE A 287 -18.31 14.49 -12.29
C PHE A 287 -19.45 13.55 -11.93
N MET A 288 -20.69 13.85 -12.34
CA MET A 288 -21.84 13.00 -12.04
C MET A 288 -21.70 11.58 -12.62
N PRO A 289 -21.52 11.36 -13.94
CA PRO A 289 -21.32 10.03 -14.48
C PRO A 289 -20.01 9.38 -14.03
N LEU A 290 -18.94 10.17 -13.78
CA LEU A 290 -17.68 9.64 -13.26
C LEU A 290 -17.81 9.08 -11.85
N ASN A 291 -18.49 9.79 -10.94
CA ASN A 291 -18.73 9.31 -9.58
C ASN A 291 -19.56 8.01 -9.59
N LEU A 292 -20.56 7.90 -10.47
CA LEU A 292 -21.33 6.65 -10.63
C LEU A 292 -20.47 5.49 -11.12
N LEU A 293 -19.57 5.75 -12.07
CA LEU A 293 -18.66 4.75 -12.61
C LEU A 293 -17.69 4.24 -11.53
N ILE A 294 -17.14 5.18 -10.75
CA ILE A 294 -16.24 4.90 -9.64
C ILE A 294 -16.93 4.08 -8.55
N GLU A 295 -18.15 4.46 -8.18
CA GLU A 295 -18.93 3.72 -7.20
C GLU A 295 -19.18 2.27 -7.66
N HIS A 296 -19.45 2.06 -8.96
CA HIS A 296 -19.64 0.72 -9.53
C HIS A 296 -18.37 -0.14 -9.49
N PHE A 297 -17.21 0.41 -9.81
CA PHE A 297 -15.96 -0.36 -9.90
C PHE A 297 -15.19 -0.48 -8.58
N LEU A 298 -15.24 0.54 -7.74
CA LEU A 298 -14.42 0.63 -6.53
C LEU A 298 -15.25 0.49 -5.24
N SER A 299 -16.59 0.47 -5.32
CA SER A 299 -17.49 0.43 -4.15
C SER A 299 -17.25 1.56 -3.13
N VAL A 300 -16.60 2.64 -3.57
CA VAL A 300 -16.35 3.86 -2.80
C VAL A 300 -17.04 5.01 -3.51
N GLY A 301 -18.05 5.60 -2.86
CA GLY A 301 -18.82 6.71 -3.40
C GLY A 301 -18.22 8.07 -3.07
N GLY A 302 -18.50 9.07 -3.92
CA GLY A 302 -18.25 10.48 -3.62
C GLY A 302 -16.79 10.91 -3.58
N LEU A 303 -15.91 10.25 -4.35
CA LEU A 303 -14.48 10.59 -4.38
C LEU A 303 -14.17 11.89 -5.13
N ILE A 304 -14.91 12.21 -6.19
CA ILE A 304 -14.69 13.43 -6.98
C ILE A 304 -15.59 14.53 -6.45
N VAL A 305 -15.03 15.38 -5.59
CA VAL A 305 -15.70 16.57 -5.06
C VAL A 305 -14.81 17.79 -5.31
N ILE A 306 -15.40 18.86 -5.83
CA ILE A 306 -14.75 20.16 -5.92
C ILE A 306 -15.26 21.03 -4.77
N GLU A 307 -14.34 21.54 -3.95
CA GLU A 307 -14.68 22.61 -3.03
C GLU A 307 -14.92 23.91 -3.80
N TRP A 308 -15.89 24.71 -3.33
CA TRP A 308 -16.33 25.92 -4.01
C TRP A 308 -15.19 26.92 -4.31
N TRP A 309 -14.15 26.97 -3.47
CA TRP A 309 -13.03 27.88 -3.66
C TRP A 309 -12.13 27.47 -4.85
N HIS A 310 -12.01 26.18 -5.15
CA HIS A 310 -11.28 25.71 -6.34
C HIS A 310 -11.98 26.19 -7.62
N ALA A 311 -13.32 26.18 -7.64
CA ALA A 311 -14.08 26.69 -8.77
C ALA A 311 -13.81 28.19 -9.01
N VAL A 312 -13.79 28.98 -7.93
CA VAL A 312 -13.46 30.41 -8.01
C VAL A 312 -12.02 30.62 -8.51
N MET A 313 -11.06 29.85 -7.99
CA MET A 313 -9.66 29.90 -8.43
C MET A 313 -9.50 29.57 -9.92
N MET A 314 -10.19 28.54 -10.42
CA MET A 314 -10.13 28.15 -11.83
C MET A 314 -10.68 29.23 -12.77
N ILE A 315 -11.78 29.89 -12.38
CA ILE A 315 -12.32 31.02 -13.14
C ILE A 315 -11.34 32.18 -13.14
N ALA A 316 -10.74 32.50 -11.99
CA ALA A 316 -9.75 33.57 -11.89
C ALA A 316 -8.53 33.29 -12.78
N ILE A 317 -8.01 32.07 -12.76
CA ILE A 317 -6.88 31.64 -13.61
C ILE A 317 -7.24 31.77 -15.09
N SER A 318 -8.45 31.35 -15.49
CA SER A 318 -8.93 31.48 -16.87
C SER A 318 -8.94 32.94 -17.36
N VAL A 319 -9.46 33.87 -16.54
CA VAL A 319 -9.46 35.31 -16.85
C VAL A 319 -8.04 35.85 -16.98
N VAL A 320 -7.14 35.51 -16.05
CA VAL A 320 -5.75 35.96 -16.08
C VAL A 320 -5.05 35.50 -17.36
N LEU A 321 -5.21 34.23 -17.73
CA LEU A 321 -4.59 33.68 -18.94
C LEU A 321 -5.14 34.30 -20.22
N ALA A 322 -6.45 34.50 -20.32
CA ALA A 322 -7.07 35.14 -21.47
C ALA A 322 -6.56 36.60 -21.64
N VAL A 323 -6.44 37.34 -20.54
CA VAL A 323 -5.88 38.70 -20.54
C VAL A 323 -4.41 38.71 -20.97
N LEU A 324 -3.60 37.78 -20.45
CA LEU A 324 -2.19 37.65 -20.83
C LEU A 324 -2.04 37.34 -22.33
N ALA A 325 -2.85 36.42 -22.86
CA ALA A 325 -2.89 36.08 -24.28
C ALA A 325 -3.32 37.27 -25.15
N GLY A 326 -4.35 38.01 -24.73
CA GLY A 326 -4.87 39.18 -25.43
C GLY A 326 -3.97 40.42 -25.40
N PHE A 327 -2.97 40.47 -24.51
CA PHE A 327 -2.16 41.66 -24.28
C PHE A 327 -1.36 42.10 -25.52
N ILE A 328 -0.72 41.16 -26.22
CA ILE A 328 0.09 41.45 -27.42
C ILE A 328 -0.79 42.02 -28.57
N PRO A 329 -1.86 41.34 -29.03
CA PRO A 329 -2.69 41.86 -30.12
C PRO A 329 -3.40 43.16 -29.75
N SER A 330 -3.85 43.33 -28.50
CA SER A 330 -4.44 44.58 -28.01
C SER A 330 -3.46 45.76 -28.14
N ARG A 331 -2.18 45.53 -27.88
CA ARG A 331 -1.13 46.55 -28.04
C ARG A 331 -0.84 46.87 -29.50
N ILE A 332 -0.96 45.89 -30.40
CA ILE A 332 -0.85 46.11 -31.85
C ILE A 332 -2.01 46.98 -32.34
N ALA A 333 -3.25 46.67 -31.92
CA ALA A 333 -4.45 47.45 -32.22
C ALA A 333 -4.30 48.92 -31.82
N ALA A 334 -3.88 49.15 -30.57
CA ALA A 334 -3.67 50.48 -29.99
C ALA A 334 -2.65 51.34 -30.75
N LYS A 335 -1.69 50.73 -31.44
CA LYS A 335 -0.61 51.43 -32.16
C LYS A 335 -0.94 51.74 -33.61
N LYS A 336 -2.02 51.21 -34.19
CA LYS A 336 -2.44 51.49 -35.57
C LYS A 336 -2.75 52.98 -35.77
N GLU A 337 -2.34 53.55 -36.89
CA GLU A 337 -2.52 54.97 -37.21
C GLU A 337 -3.89 55.24 -37.85
N PRO A 338 -4.60 56.33 -37.48
CA PRO A 338 -5.95 56.59 -37.99
C PRO A 338 -5.97 56.75 -39.52
N VAL A 339 -4.95 57.41 -40.07
CA VAL A 339 -4.85 57.70 -41.50
C VAL A 339 -4.67 56.43 -42.33
N THR A 340 -3.88 55.45 -41.84
CA THR A 340 -3.70 54.18 -42.54
C THR A 340 -4.94 53.30 -42.42
N CYS A 341 -5.56 53.25 -41.23
CA CYS A 341 -6.81 52.51 -41.01
C CYS A 341 -8.00 52.95 -41.87
N LEU A 342 -8.03 54.22 -42.29
CA LEU A 342 -9.11 54.79 -43.12
C LEU A 342 -8.78 54.81 -44.62
N ARG A 343 -7.51 54.65 -44.99
CA ARG A 343 -7.04 54.72 -46.40
C ARG A 343 -6.92 53.36 -47.07
N ASP A 344 -6.68 52.29 -46.29
CA ASP A 344 -6.56 50.93 -46.82
C ASP A 344 -7.96 50.39 -47.20
N GLU A 345 -8.19 50.22 -48.52
CA GLU A 345 -9.19 49.29 -49.09
C GLU A 345 -8.55 47.93 -49.34
#